data_AF-A0A352FLV3-F1
#
_entry.id   AF-A0A352FLV3-F1
#
_cell.length_a   1.000
_cell.length_b   1.000
_cell.length_c   1.000
_cell.angle_alpha   90.00
_cell.angle_beta   90.00
_cell.angle_gamma   90.00
#
_symmetry.space_group_name_H-M   'P 1'
#
loop_
_entity.id
_entity.type
_entity.pdbx_description
1 polymer ?
#
loop_
_entity_poly.entity_id
_entity_poly.type
_entity_poly.pdbx_seq_one_letter_code
_entity_poly.pdbx_strand_id
1 'polypeptide(L)'
;MAKYKKKRARELKHDRFRDATMLVADRLADRVAGRRTQVLYGLIALVVIAIGIYAIVRWRHKHAEEAQAAMGRAIVINDADIAPAAPPGSTDPVFTSQQERSERAIHEFQKIAGKYGDPYRTEAQYFIATNELVTDRLKAETDLQNLANGSGDIAVLAKFGLAQAKESDGNLDQAAALYSDITKTNSPVVTPDTANLRLAIVYNKQGKKKEAADILFNMVSAARNAKDKDGKPIPESGASRAAAQELLKIDPARQAQLPPPPSPLGLSF
;
A
#
# COMPACT_ATOMS: atom_id res chain seq x y z
N MET A 1 55.60 -29.13 -68.21
CA MET A 1 54.59 -28.06 -68.35
C MET A 1 53.19 -28.66 -68.16
N ALA A 2 52.50 -28.26 -67.11
CA ALA A 2 51.14 -28.71 -66.79
C ALA A 2 50.09 -27.92 -67.58
N LYS A 3 49.08 -28.60 -68.13
CA LYS A 3 47.86 -27.97 -68.67
C LYS A 3 46.66 -28.41 -67.82
N TYR A 4 46.25 -27.57 -66.88
CA TYR A 4 44.97 -27.72 -66.18
C TYR A 4 43.84 -27.18 -67.06
N LYS A 5 42.90 -28.07 -67.41
CA LYS A 5 41.69 -27.76 -68.18
C LYS A 5 40.56 -27.45 -67.17
N LYS A 6 40.13 -26.19 -67.10
CA LYS A 6 38.90 -25.79 -66.39
C LYS A 6 37.68 -26.50 -66.98
N LYS A 7 36.92 -27.24 -66.16
CA LYS A 7 35.50 -27.56 -66.41
C LYS A 7 34.66 -27.13 -65.21
N ARG A 8 33.96 -26.01 -65.46
CA ARG A 8 32.65 -25.51 -65.00
C ARG A 8 32.19 -25.74 -63.57
N ALA A 9 32.01 -24.60 -62.90
CA ALA A 9 31.14 -24.37 -61.75
C ALA A 9 29.69 -24.76 -62.06
N ARG A 10 29.15 -25.74 -61.32
CA ARG A 10 27.73 -25.95 -61.00
C ARG A 10 27.63 -27.30 -60.31
N GLU A 11 27.96 -27.33 -59.02
CA GLU A 11 27.38 -28.29 -58.08
C GLU A 11 27.88 -27.93 -56.68
N LEU A 12 26.93 -27.93 -55.74
CA LEU A 12 27.14 -27.98 -54.29
C LEU A 12 27.61 -26.69 -53.60
N LYS A 13 26.85 -25.61 -53.82
CA LYS A 13 26.44 -24.72 -52.72
C LYS A 13 24.92 -24.78 -52.57
N HIS A 14 24.42 -25.96 -52.19
CA HIS A 14 23.11 -26.04 -51.53
C HIS A 14 23.36 -25.77 -50.06
N ASP A 15 22.98 -24.57 -49.66
CA ASP A 15 23.13 -24.07 -48.30
C ASP A 15 22.09 -24.79 -47.44
N ARG A 16 22.54 -25.68 -46.54
CA ARG A 16 21.64 -26.49 -45.68
C ARG A 16 20.71 -25.63 -44.83
N PHE A 17 21.08 -24.37 -44.57
CA PHE A 17 20.19 -23.41 -43.93
C PHE A 17 19.01 -23.05 -44.81
N ARG A 18 19.26 -22.82 -46.10
CA ARG A 18 18.23 -22.49 -47.08
C ARG A 18 17.28 -23.66 -47.29
N ASP A 19 17.80 -24.87 -47.39
CA ASP A 19 16.97 -26.09 -47.53
C ASP A 19 16.15 -26.38 -46.27
N ALA A 20 16.69 -26.13 -45.06
CA ALA A 20 15.93 -26.27 -43.82
C ALA A 20 14.83 -25.21 -43.69
N THR A 21 15.12 -23.94 -44.06
CA THR A 21 14.08 -22.89 -44.10
C THR A 21 13.06 -23.12 -45.22
N MET A 22 13.46 -23.65 -46.38
CA MET A 22 12.54 -24.01 -47.47
C MET A 22 11.66 -25.19 -47.09
N LEU A 23 12.18 -26.21 -46.40
CA LEU A 23 11.35 -27.33 -45.90
C LEU A 23 10.33 -26.92 -44.84
N VAL A 24 10.67 -25.96 -43.97
CA VAL A 24 9.72 -25.40 -42.99
C VAL A 24 8.73 -24.48 -43.69
N ALA A 25 9.18 -23.67 -44.65
CA ALA A 25 8.32 -22.80 -45.45
C ALA A 25 7.35 -23.58 -46.33
N ASP A 26 7.80 -24.66 -46.98
CA ASP A 26 6.99 -25.50 -47.87
C ASP A 26 5.97 -26.33 -47.07
N ARG A 27 6.36 -26.88 -45.89
CA ARG A 27 5.40 -27.56 -44.99
C ARG A 27 4.37 -26.62 -44.38
N LEU A 28 4.72 -25.35 -44.20
CA LEU A 28 3.76 -24.32 -43.80
C LEU A 28 2.89 -23.91 -45.00
N ALA A 29 3.47 -23.75 -46.19
CA ALA A 29 2.77 -23.38 -47.41
C ALA A 29 1.72 -24.42 -47.81
N ASP A 30 2.04 -25.71 -47.76
CA ASP A 30 1.10 -26.80 -48.13
C ASP A 30 -0.07 -26.95 -47.14
N ARG A 31 0.14 -26.65 -45.85
CA ARG A 31 -0.95 -26.61 -44.84
C ARG A 31 -1.80 -25.33 -44.93
N VAL A 32 -1.23 -24.24 -45.45
CA VAL A 32 -1.87 -22.92 -45.53
C VAL A 32 -2.57 -22.70 -46.88
N ALA A 33 -2.14 -23.38 -47.95
CA ALA A 33 -2.66 -23.20 -49.30
C ALA A 33 -4.18 -23.44 -49.42
N GLY A 34 -4.74 -24.41 -48.69
CA GLY A 34 -6.19 -24.70 -48.68
C GLY A 34 -7.01 -23.89 -47.66
N ARG A 35 -6.36 -23.10 -46.78
CA ARG A 35 -7.01 -22.37 -45.67
C ARG A 35 -6.59 -20.90 -45.63
N ARG A 36 -6.10 -20.35 -46.74
CA ARG A 36 -5.60 -18.97 -46.85
C ARG A 36 -6.54 -17.94 -46.23
N THR A 37 -7.84 -18.09 -46.44
CA THR A 37 -8.86 -17.20 -45.87
C THR A 37 -9.01 -17.36 -44.36
N GLN A 38 -8.92 -18.57 -43.81
CA GLN A 38 -8.98 -18.82 -42.37
C GLN A 38 -7.73 -18.32 -41.65
N VAL A 39 -6.55 -18.49 -42.26
CA VAL A 39 -5.29 -17.94 -41.74
C VAL A 39 -5.31 -16.42 -41.75
N LEU A 40 -5.83 -15.81 -42.82
CA LEU A 40 -5.99 -14.36 -42.90
C LEU A 40 -6.97 -13.83 -41.84
N TYR A 41 -8.14 -14.47 -41.67
CA TYR A 41 -9.09 -14.09 -40.61
C TYR A 41 -8.52 -14.30 -39.20
N GLY A 42 -7.74 -15.36 -38.97
CA GLY A 42 -7.04 -15.58 -37.71
C GLY A 42 -6.01 -14.50 -37.41
N LEU A 43 -5.25 -14.05 -38.42
CA LEU A 43 -4.31 -12.93 -38.29
C LEU A 43 -5.03 -11.61 -38.04
N ILE A 44 -6.13 -11.33 -38.74
CA ILE A 44 -6.95 -10.13 -38.52
C ILE A 44 -7.52 -10.13 -37.09
N ALA A 45 -8.05 -11.26 -36.62
CA ALA A 45 -8.57 -11.40 -35.26
C ALA A 45 -7.47 -11.13 -34.22
N LEU A 46 -6.26 -11.65 -34.42
CA LEU A 46 -5.10 -11.39 -33.56
C LEU A 46 -4.73 -9.90 -33.51
N VAL A 47 -4.71 -9.22 -34.67
CA VAL A 47 -4.42 -7.78 -34.74
C VAL A 47 -5.50 -6.97 -34.02
N VAL A 48 -6.78 -7.30 -34.19
CA VAL A 48 -7.89 -6.64 -33.49
C VAL A 48 -7.77 -6.84 -31.98
N ILE A 49 -7.44 -8.05 -31.52
CA ILE A 49 -7.20 -8.32 -30.10
C ILE A 49 -6.01 -7.50 -29.58
N ALA A 50 -4.91 -7.46 -30.32
CA ALA A 50 -3.72 -6.69 -29.92
C ALA A 50 -4.01 -5.18 -29.82
N ILE A 51 -4.78 -4.61 -30.77
CA ILE A 51 -5.24 -3.22 -30.72
C ILE A 51 -6.16 -3.00 -29.52
N GLY A 52 -7.08 -3.92 -29.24
CA GLY A 52 -7.96 -3.86 -28.08
C GLY A 52 -7.18 -3.87 -26.76
N ILE A 53 -6.20 -4.77 -26.62
CA ILE A 53 -5.32 -4.82 -25.45
C ILE A 53 -4.52 -3.52 -25.33
N TYR A 54 -3.92 -3.04 -26.42
CA TYR A 54 -3.16 -1.78 -26.41
C TYR A 54 -4.02 -0.59 -26.00
N ALA A 55 -5.24 -0.48 -26.55
CA ALA A 55 -6.20 0.57 -26.21
C ALA A 55 -6.58 0.52 -24.72
N ILE A 56 -6.88 -0.68 -24.19
CA ILE A 56 -7.22 -0.88 -22.77
C ILE A 56 -6.02 -0.51 -21.88
N VAL A 57 -4.82 -0.99 -22.21
CA VAL A 57 -3.61 -0.71 -21.43
C VAL A 57 -3.30 0.79 -21.43
N ARG A 58 -3.35 1.45 -22.60
CA ARG A 58 -3.10 2.89 -22.71
C ARG A 58 -4.16 3.73 -22.01
N TRP A 59 -5.43 3.33 -22.08
CA TRP A 59 -6.53 3.95 -21.34
C TRP A 59 -6.31 3.83 -19.83
N ARG A 60 -5.99 2.63 -19.32
CA ARG A 60 -5.69 2.39 -17.90
C ARG A 60 -4.51 3.21 -17.39
N HIS A 61 -3.41 3.30 -18.15
CA HIS A 61 -2.25 4.11 -17.75
C HIS A 61 -2.58 5.60 -17.63
N LYS A 62 -3.25 6.17 -18.64
CA LYS A 62 -3.66 7.58 -18.58
C LYS A 62 -4.60 7.85 -17.41
N HIS A 63 -5.56 6.96 -17.17
CA HIS A 63 -6.47 7.12 -16.05
C HIS A 63 -5.79 6.97 -14.68
N ALA A 64 -4.77 6.12 -14.56
CA ALA A 64 -3.99 6.00 -13.34
C ALA A 64 -3.19 7.28 -13.04
N GLU A 65 -2.54 7.88 -14.05
CA GLU A 65 -1.82 9.15 -13.90
C GLU A 65 -2.76 10.28 -13.48
N GLU A 66 -3.92 10.40 -14.13
CA GLU A 66 -4.94 11.39 -13.77
C GLU A 66 -5.48 11.18 -12.35
N ALA A 67 -5.75 9.93 -11.98
CA ALA A 67 -6.25 9.57 -10.65
C ALA A 67 -5.23 9.90 -9.55
N GLN A 68 -3.96 9.55 -9.78
CA GLN A 68 -2.87 9.85 -8.85
C GLN A 68 -2.66 11.37 -8.70
N ALA A 69 -2.73 12.12 -9.79
CA ALA A 69 -2.66 13.58 -9.73
C ALA A 69 -3.86 14.19 -8.99
N ALA A 70 -5.06 13.64 -9.17
CA ALA A 70 -6.25 14.06 -8.44
C ALA A 70 -6.15 13.75 -6.94
N MET A 71 -5.70 12.55 -6.59
CA MET A 71 -5.40 12.16 -5.22
C MET A 71 -4.39 13.08 -4.56
N GLY A 72 -3.26 13.36 -5.23
CA GLY A 72 -2.24 14.26 -4.70
C GLY A 72 -2.80 15.65 -4.36
N ARG A 73 -3.65 16.23 -5.23
CA ARG A 73 -4.29 17.52 -4.95
C ARG A 73 -5.26 17.46 -3.78
N ALA A 74 -6.03 16.37 -3.65
CA ALA A 74 -6.97 16.19 -2.54
C ALA A 74 -6.24 15.99 -1.20
N ILE A 75 -5.10 15.27 -1.21
CA ILE A 75 -4.24 15.09 -0.03
C ILE A 75 -3.63 16.42 0.41
N VAL A 76 -3.17 17.28 -0.52
CA VAL A 76 -2.69 18.62 -0.18
C VAL A 76 -3.76 19.44 0.56
N ILE A 77 -5.04 19.32 0.17
CA ILE A 77 -6.15 19.95 0.88
C ILE A 77 -6.38 19.32 2.25
N ASN A 78 -6.35 17.99 2.33
CA ASN A 78 -6.53 17.25 3.58
C ASN A 78 -5.48 17.62 4.64
N ASP A 79 -4.23 17.80 4.21
CA ASP A 79 -3.08 18.04 5.08
C ASP A 79 -2.78 19.54 5.29
N ALA A 80 -3.51 20.41 4.59
CA ALA A 80 -3.36 21.86 4.65
C ALA A 80 -3.41 22.41 6.08
N ASP A 81 -2.57 23.40 6.37
CA ASP A 81 -2.52 24.03 7.69
C ASP A 81 -3.81 24.79 8.02
N ILE A 82 -4.15 24.77 9.31
CA ILE A 82 -5.24 25.60 9.85
C ILE A 82 -4.61 26.88 10.38
N ALA A 83 -4.75 27.96 9.61
CA ALA A 83 -4.15 29.25 9.90
C ALA A 83 -5.02 30.38 9.30
N PRO A 84 -5.02 31.57 9.92
CA PRO A 84 -5.80 32.71 9.42
C PRO A 84 -5.31 33.22 8.06
N ALA A 85 -4.05 32.97 7.69
CA ALA A 85 -3.48 33.31 6.38
C ALA A 85 -2.30 32.39 6.06
N ALA A 86 -2.02 32.22 4.76
CA ALA A 86 -0.88 31.44 4.30
C ALA A 86 0.45 32.11 4.67
N PRO A 87 1.51 31.34 4.96
CA PRO A 87 2.84 31.88 5.15
C PRO A 87 3.29 32.70 3.93
N PRO A 88 4.05 33.81 4.12
CA PRO A 88 4.56 34.61 3.01
C PRO A 88 5.33 33.75 1.99
N GLY A 89 4.91 33.79 0.72
CA GLY A 89 5.54 33.05 -0.36
C GLY A 89 5.08 31.60 -0.54
N SER A 90 4.16 31.10 0.30
CA SER A 90 3.48 29.82 0.05
C SER A 90 2.27 29.99 -0.86
N THR A 91 2.07 29.01 -1.75
CA THR A 91 0.85 28.86 -2.57
C THR A 91 -0.06 27.73 -2.06
N ASP A 92 0.29 27.13 -0.92
CA ASP A 92 -0.46 26.02 -0.36
C ASP A 92 -1.80 26.52 0.19
N PRO A 93 -2.88 25.73 0.07
CA PRO A 93 -4.14 26.07 0.69
C PRO A 93 -3.96 26.14 2.21
N VAL A 94 -4.64 27.10 2.84
CA VAL A 94 -4.84 27.16 4.30
C VAL A 94 -6.32 27.29 4.58
N PHE A 95 -6.74 26.81 5.74
CA PHE A 95 -8.15 26.85 6.15
C PHE A 95 -8.28 27.56 7.50
N THR A 96 -9.43 28.21 7.73
CA THR A 96 -9.66 28.94 8.97
C THR A 96 -10.12 28.03 10.11
N SER A 97 -10.55 26.81 9.79
CA SER A 97 -10.97 25.80 10.77
C SER A 97 -10.78 24.38 10.25
N GLN A 98 -10.79 23.42 11.19
CA GLN A 98 -10.78 21.99 10.87
C GLN A 98 -12.03 21.57 10.08
N GLN A 99 -13.20 22.12 10.44
CA GLN A 99 -14.48 21.82 9.77
C GLN A 99 -14.41 22.17 8.29
N GLU A 100 -13.98 23.40 7.97
CA GLU A 100 -13.87 23.90 6.59
C GLU A 100 -12.90 23.05 5.76
N ARG A 101 -11.74 22.71 6.32
CA ARG A 101 -10.76 21.83 5.68
C ARG A 101 -11.36 20.45 5.38
N SER A 102 -12.04 19.86 6.36
CA SER A 102 -12.62 18.53 6.23
C SER A 102 -13.75 18.49 5.20
N GLU A 103 -14.64 19.48 5.17
CA GLU A 103 -15.68 19.59 4.13
C GLU A 103 -15.06 19.72 2.73
N ARG A 104 -14.01 20.55 2.60
CA ARG A 104 -13.30 20.72 1.32
C ARG A 104 -12.62 19.44 0.87
N ALA A 105 -11.96 18.72 1.78
CA ALA A 105 -11.32 17.45 1.50
C ALA A 105 -12.34 16.39 1.07
N ILE A 106 -13.45 16.23 1.82
CA ILE A 106 -14.55 15.32 1.49
C ILE A 106 -15.04 15.56 0.06
N HIS A 107 -15.30 16.81 -0.31
CA HIS A 107 -15.77 17.15 -1.65
C HIS A 107 -14.79 16.74 -2.76
N GLU A 108 -13.47 16.95 -2.57
CA GLU A 108 -12.48 16.53 -3.57
C GLU A 108 -12.33 15.01 -3.65
N PHE A 109 -12.34 14.31 -2.52
CA PHE A 109 -12.29 12.83 -2.52
C PHE A 109 -13.57 12.21 -3.08
N GLN A 110 -14.75 12.81 -2.88
CA GLN A 110 -16.00 12.34 -3.49
C GLN A 110 -15.94 12.35 -5.02
N LYS A 111 -15.33 13.39 -5.62
CA LYS A 111 -15.09 13.42 -7.07
C LYS A 111 -14.21 12.26 -7.52
N ILE A 112 -13.18 11.91 -6.75
CA ILE A 112 -12.27 10.81 -7.04
C ILE A 112 -13.02 9.47 -6.94
N ALA A 113 -13.74 9.24 -5.86
CA ALA A 113 -14.52 8.02 -5.63
C ALA A 113 -15.60 7.79 -6.70
N GLY A 114 -16.24 8.87 -7.17
CA GLY A 114 -17.23 8.81 -8.24
C GLY A 114 -16.64 8.62 -9.65
N LYS A 115 -15.42 9.11 -9.90
CA LYS A 115 -14.80 9.09 -11.24
C LYS A 115 -13.91 7.87 -11.48
N TYR A 116 -13.18 7.40 -10.47
CA TYR A 116 -12.17 6.36 -10.61
C TYR A 116 -12.62 5.03 -9.97
N GLY A 117 -11.99 3.93 -10.39
CA GLY A 117 -12.15 2.61 -9.79
C GLY A 117 -11.11 2.35 -8.71
N ASP A 118 -11.04 1.11 -8.22
CA ASP A 118 -10.02 0.71 -7.25
C ASP A 118 -8.60 0.71 -7.86
N PRO A 119 -7.56 1.03 -7.06
CA PRO A 119 -7.61 1.28 -5.61
C PRO A 119 -8.07 2.69 -5.21
N TYR A 120 -8.07 3.65 -6.14
CA TYR A 120 -8.33 5.07 -5.85
C TYR A 120 -9.71 5.34 -5.26
N ARG A 121 -10.73 4.57 -5.67
CA ARG A 121 -12.06 4.69 -5.08
C ARG A 121 -12.05 4.35 -3.60
N THR A 122 -11.56 3.18 -3.25
CA THR A 122 -11.51 2.70 -1.85
C THR A 122 -10.59 3.58 -0.99
N GLU A 123 -9.45 4.03 -1.52
CA GLU A 123 -8.59 5.02 -0.86
C GLU A 123 -9.32 6.34 -0.59
N ALA A 124 -10.05 6.86 -1.59
CA ALA A 124 -10.78 8.12 -1.43
C ALA A 124 -11.92 7.98 -0.42
N GLN A 125 -12.61 6.84 -0.41
CA GLN A 125 -13.64 6.53 0.59
C GLN A 125 -13.07 6.50 2.01
N TYR A 126 -11.86 5.99 2.20
CA TYR A 126 -11.19 6.07 3.49
C TYR A 126 -10.94 7.51 3.94
N PHE A 127 -10.41 8.37 3.06
CA PHE A 127 -10.20 9.78 3.37
C PHE A 127 -11.51 10.56 3.59
N ILE A 128 -12.59 10.21 2.90
CA ILE A 128 -13.92 10.76 3.16
C ILE A 128 -14.33 10.41 4.58
N ALA A 129 -14.31 9.12 4.94
CA ALA A 129 -14.78 8.66 6.23
C ALA A 129 -13.95 9.23 7.40
N THR A 130 -12.63 9.40 7.24
CA THR A 130 -11.80 10.02 8.29
C THR A 130 -12.07 11.51 8.46
N ASN A 131 -12.34 12.25 7.39
CA ASN A 131 -12.77 13.66 7.50
C ASN A 131 -14.18 13.79 8.07
N GLU A 132 -15.06 12.84 7.78
CA GLU A 132 -16.40 12.81 8.35
C GLU A 132 -16.37 12.64 9.87
N LEU A 133 -15.29 12.11 10.47
CA LEU A 133 -15.16 12.09 11.94
C LEU A 133 -15.24 13.50 12.56
N VAL A 134 -14.96 14.54 11.78
CA VAL A 134 -15.13 15.95 12.15
C VAL A 134 -16.54 16.45 11.80
N THR A 135 -17.01 16.17 10.58
CA THR A 135 -18.20 16.83 10.02
C THR A 135 -19.52 16.09 10.29
N ASP A 136 -19.47 14.75 10.32
CA ASP A 136 -20.60 13.85 10.57
C ASP A 136 -20.10 12.54 11.19
N ARG A 137 -19.96 12.56 12.52
CA ARG A 137 -19.35 11.48 13.30
C ARG A 137 -20.06 10.13 13.12
N LEU A 138 -21.39 10.12 13.08
CA LEU A 138 -22.16 8.88 13.01
C LEU A 138 -22.01 8.22 11.62
N LYS A 139 -22.03 9.03 10.57
CA LYS A 139 -21.78 8.56 9.21
C LYS A 139 -20.36 8.00 9.07
N ALA A 140 -19.37 8.71 9.60
CA ALA A 140 -17.97 8.30 9.57
C ALA A 140 -17.75 6.92 10.20
N GLU A 141 -18.34 6.67 11.37
CA GLU A 141 -18.23 5.36 12.02
C GLU A 141 -18.82 4.24 11.19
N THR A 142 -19.96 4.49 10.55
CA THR A 142 -20.63 3.53 9.66
C THR A 142 -19.75 3.22 8.45
N ASP A 143 -19.21 4.27 7.81
CA ASP A 143 -18.37 4.12 6.63
C ASP A 143 -17.02 3.47 6.94
N LEU A 144 -16.38 3.81 8.07
CA LEU A 144 -15.18 3.14 8.55
C LEU A 144 -15.45 1.67 8.89
N GLN A 145 -16.60 1.35 9.50
CA GLN A 145 -16.98 -0.03 9.77
C GLN A 145 -17.18 -0.83 8.47
N ASN A 146 -17.83 -0.24 7.47
CA ASN A 146 -18.00 -0.86 6.15
C ASN A 146 -16.66 -1.13 5.47
N LEU A 147 -15.75 -0.15 5.47
CA LEU A 147 -14.39 -0.31 4.93
C LEU A 147 -13.58 -1.35 5.71
N ALA A 148 -13.72 -1.41 7.03
CA ALA A 148 -13.02 -2.37 7.90
C ALA A 148 -13.43 -3.83 7.66
N ASN A 149 -14.62 -4.07 7.08
CA ASN A 149 -15.08 -5.40 6.66
C ASN A 149 -14.51 -5.83 5.31
N GLY A 150 -13.81 -4.93 4.60
CA GLY A 150 -13.11 -5.25 3.36
C GLY A 150 -11.82 -6.04 3.58
N SER A 151 -10.92 -6.00 2.60
CA SER A 151 -9.61 -6.64 2.66
C SER A 151 -8.49 -5.68 2.26
N GLY A 152 -7.25 -6.06 2.57
CA GLY A 152 -6.07 -5.25 2.27
C GLY A 152 -5.85 -4.09 3.25
N ASP A 153 -4.93 -3.20 2.88
CA ASP A 153 -4.41 -2.17 3.77
C ASP A 153 -5.48 -1.13 4.18
N ILE A 154 -6.40 -0.77 3.29
CA ILE A 154 -7.47 0.16 3.62
C ILE A 154 -8.42 -0.41 4.68
N ALA A 155 -8.70 -1.71 4.65
CA ALA A 155 -9.53 -2.33 5.69
C ALA A 155 -8.86 -2.26 7.07
N VAL A 156 -7.53 -2.41 7.12
CA VAL A 156 -6.76 -2.27 8.37
C VAL A 156 -6.74 -0.82 8.84
N LEU A 157 -6.51 0.13 7.94
CA LEU A 157 -6.54 1.57 8.26
C LEU A 157 -7.91 2.04 8.73
N ALA A 158 -8.99 1.56 8.09
CA ALA A 158 -10.35 1.85 8.49
C ALA A 158 -10.68 1.27 9.87
N LYS A 159 -10.26 0.02 10.13
CA LYS A 159 -10.38 -0.60 11.46
C LYS A 159 -9.63 0.19 12.52
N PHE A 160 -8.43 0.66 12.21
CA PHE A 160 -7.63 1.48 13.12
C PHE A 160 -8.27 2.84 13.38
N GLY A 161 -8.75 3.52 12.34
CA GLY A 161 -9.47 4.78 12.46
C GLY A 161 -10.77 4.64 13.29
N LEU A 162 -11.53 3.57 13.07
CA LEU A 162 -12.70 3.25 13.88
C LEU A 162 -12.33 3.01 15.35
N ALA A 163 -11.23 2.29 15.61
CA ALA A 163 -10.75 2.06 16.97
C ALA A 163 -10.37 3.38 17.68
N GLN A 164 -9.70 4.28 16.96
CA GLN A 164 -9.36 5.62 17.47
C GLN A 164 -10.62 6.45 17.77
N ALA A 165 -11.64 6.36 16.91
CA ALA A 165 -12.91 7.03 17.12
C ALA A 165 -13.61 6.48 18.38
N LYS A 166 -13.75 5.16 18.51
CA LYS A 166 -14.32 4.53 19.71
C LYS A 166 -13.54 4.86 20.98
N GLU A 167 -12.21 4.93 20.89
CA GLU A 167 -11.38 5.33 22.02
C GLU A 167 -11.64 6.78 22.45
N SER A 168 -11.75 7.73 21.50
CA SER A 168 -12.01 9.13 21.84
C SER A 168 -13.39 9.33 22.46
N ASP A 169 -14.35 8.49 22.07
CA ASP A 169 -15.74 8.55 22.56
C ASP A 169 -15.91 7.85 23.91
N GLY A 170 -14.82 7.31 24.49
CA GLY A 170 -14.85 6.58 25.75
C GLY A 170 -15.45 5.17 25.62
N ASN A 171 -15.71 4.69 24.41
CA ASN A 171 -16.15 3.33 24.15
C ASN A 171 -14.96 2.36 24.13
N LEU A 172 -14.36 2.21 25.32
CA LEU A 172 -13.08 1.54 25.49
C LEU A 172 -13.13 0.05 25.16
N ASP A 173 -14.25 -0.63 25.39
CA ASP A 173 -14.39 -2.05 25.08
C ASP A 173 -14.36 -2.32 23.58
N GLN A 174 -15.08 -1.52 22.79
CA GLN A 174 -15.03 -1.63 21.32
C GLN A 174 -13.66 -1.23 20.78
N ALA A 175 -13.06 -0.16 21.32
CA ALA A 175 -11.71 0.25 20.93
C ALA A 175 -10.69 -0.88 21.19
N ALA A 176 -10.73 -1.50 22.37
CA ALA A 176 -9.84 -2.61 22.73
C ALA A 176 -10.02 -3.82 21.80
N ALA A 177 -11.26 -4.19 21.47
CA ALA A 177 -11.55 -5.28 20.55
C ALA A 177 -10.96 -5.01 19.15
N LEU A 178 -11.18 -3.81 18.62
CA LEU A 178 -10.69 -3.42 17.30
C LEU A 178 -9.14 -3.40 17.26
N TYR A 179 -8.48 -2.82 18.27
CA TYR A 179 -7.01 -2.85 18.34
C TYR A 179 -6.46 -4.27 18.47
N SER A 180 -7.08 -5.12 19.30
CA SER A 180 -6.67 -6.52 19.44
C SER A 180 -6.77 -7.27 18.12
N ASP A 181 -7.78 -7.02 17.29
CA ASP A 181 -7.88 -7.66 15.98
C ASP A 181 -6.80 -7.20 15.01
N ILE A 182 -6.41 -5.93 15.06
CA ILE A 182 -5.31 -5.41 14.23
C ILE A 182 -3.98 -6.09 14.60
N THR A 183 -3.72 -6.33 15.89
CA THR A 183 -2.48 -7.00 16.34
C THR A 183 -2.27 -8.40 15.74
N LYS A 184 -3.35 -9.05 15.29
CA LYS A 184 -3.33 -10.39 14.68
C LYS A 184 -3.14 -10.36 13.15
N THR A 185 -3.22 -9.18 12.53
CA THR A 185 -3.29 -9.03 11.07
C THR A 185 -1.91 -8.95 10.40
N ASN A 186 -0.83 -8.62 11.14
CA ASN A 186 0.53 -8.42 10.60
C ASN A 186 0.57 -7.48 9.38
N SER A 187 -0.11 -6.33 9.49
CA SER A 187 -0.20 -5.36 8.40
C SER A 187 1.03 -4.44 8.32
N PRO A 188 1.48 -4.06 7.11
CA PRO A 188 2.55 -3.09 6.95
C PRO A 188 2.10 -1.64 7.22
N VAL A 189 0.81 -1.32 7.06
CA VAL A 189 0.27 0.04 7.25
C VAL A 189 -0.08 0.34 8.71
N VAL A 190 -0.47 -0.68 9.48
CA VAL A 190 -0.62 -0.59 10.93
C VAL A 190 0.07 -1.78 11.56
N THR A 191 1.26 -1.55 12.10
CA THR A 191 2.08 -2.62 12.67
C THR A 191 1.48 -3.15 13.97
N PRO A 192 1.77 -4.42 14.33
CA PRO A 192 1.38 -4.96 15.64
C PRO A 192 1.85 -4.10 16.82
N ASP A 193 3.05 -3.53 16.75
CA ASP A 193 3.58 -2.59 17.76
C ASP A 193 2.67 -1.36 17.94
N THR A 194 2.23 -0.76 16.83
CA THR A 194 1.36 0.42 16.86
C THR A 194 0.01 0.08 17.49
N ALA A 195 -0.57 -1.06 17.10
CA ALA A 195 -1.85 -1.52 17.65
C ALA A 195 -1.73 -1.94 19.12
N ASN A 196 -0.66 -2.63 19.51
CA ASN A 196 -0.39 -3.04 20.90
C ASN A 196 -0.22 -1.83 21.83
N LEU A 197 0.51 -0.79 21.39
CA LEU A 197 0.64 0.45 22.15
C LEU A 197 -0.72 1.09 22.43
N ARG A 198 -1.58 1.21 21.41
CA ARG A 198 -2.94 1.75 21.60
C ARG A 198 -3.80 0.84 22.49
N LEU A 199 -3.74 -0.47 22.30
CA LEU A 199 -4.45 -1.44 23.13
C LEU A 199 -4.05 -1.31 24.61
N ALA A 200 -2.76 -1.19 24.91
CA ALA A 200 -2.29 -0.99 26.27
C ALA A 200 -2.77 0.33 26.88
N ILE A 201 -2.77 1.42 26.10
CA ILE A 201 -3.33 2.72 26.53
C ILE A 201 -4.82 2.57 26.86
N VAL A 202 -5.59 1.88 26.01
CA VAL A 202 -7.01 1.61 26.27
C VAL A 202 -7.20 0.75 27.52
N TYR A 203 -6.43 -0.33 27.70
CA TYR A 203 -6.50 -1.15 28.92
C TYR A 203 -6.16 -0.36 30.18
N ASN A 204 -5.17 0.53 30.14
CA ASN A 204 -4.89 1.42 31.27
C ASN A 204 -6.09 2.33 31.58
N LYS A 205 -6.73 2.92 30.55
CA LYS A 205 -7.97 3.72 30.71
C LYS A 205 -9.13 2.89 31.29
N GLN A 206 -9.18 1.59 31.02
CA GLN A 206 -10.15 0.65 31.61
C GLN A 206 -9.79 0.23 33.05
N GLY A 207 -8.67 0.67 33.61
CA GLY A 207 -8.17 0.22 34.91
C GLY A 207 -7.45 -1.13 34.90
N LYS A 208 -7.30 -1.76 33.73
CA LYS A 208 -6.57 -3.02 33.50
C LYS A 208 -5.06 -2.77 33.43
N LYS A 209 -4.52 -2.23 34.52
CA LYS A 209 -3.12 -1.74 34.60
C LYS A 209 -2.12 -2.87 34.39
N LYS A 210 -2.41 -4.07 34.91
CA LYS A 210 -1.52 -5.22 34.81
C LYS A 210 -1.38 -5.66 33.35
N GLU A 211 -2.51 -5.80 32.65
CA GLU A 211 -2.58 -6.18 31.25
C GLU A 211 -1.92 -5.13 30.35
N ALA A 212 -2.13 -3.85 30.63
CA ALA A 212 -1.43 -2.76 29.95
C ALA A 212 0.10 -2.87 30.14
N ALA A 213 0.55 -3.07 31.38
CA ALA A 213 1.97 -3.21 31.69
C ALA A 213 2.59 -4.47 31.05
N ASP A 214 1.85 -5.58 31.01
CA ASP A 214 2.25 -6.82 30.32
C ASP A 214 2.51 -6.56 28.83
N ILE A 215 1.57 -5.91 28.14
CA ILE A 215 1.70 -5.61 26.71
C ILE A 215 2.90 -4.71 26.44
N LEU A 216 3.02 -3.60 27.18
CA LEU A 216 4.11 -2.64 26.99
C LEU A 216 5.48 -3.26 27.27
N PHE A 217 5.58 -4.05 28.35
CA PHE A 217 6.81 -4.75 28.69
C PHE A 217 7.24 -5.72 27.60
N ASN A 218 6.32 -6.56 27.13
CA ASN A 218 6.61 -7.56 26.10
C ASN A 218 7.02 -6.89 24.78
N MET A 219 6.33 -5.82 24.40
CA MET A 219 6.62 -5.04 23.20
C MET A 219 8.04 -4.44 23.25
N VAL A 220 8.41 -3.78 24.34
CA VAL A 220 9.73 -3.16 24.48
C VAL A 220 10.83 -4.22 24.61
N SER A 221 10.59 -5.27 25.39
CA SER A 221 11.55 -6.38 25.57
C SER A 221 11.84 -7.08 24.23
N ALA A 222 10.81 -7.36 23.44
CA ALA A 222 10.98 -7.94 22.10
C ALA A 222 11.80 -7.01 21.19
N ALA A 223 11.48 -5.71 21.18
CA ALA A 223 12.19 -4.73 20.36
C ALA A 223 13.68 -4.61 20.74
N ARG A 224 14.01 -4.53 22.03
CA ARG A 224 15.40 -4.37 22.50
C ARG A 224 16.24 -5.63 22.31
N ASN A 225 15.61 -6.80 22.29
CA ASN A 225 16.28 -8.07 22.02
C ASN A 225 16.34 -8.41 20.52
N ALA A 226 15.66 -7.64 19.66
CA ALA A 226 15.62 -7.90 18.23
C ALA A 226 17.00 -7.67 17.60
N LYS A 227 17.42 -8.63 16.77
CA LYS A 227 18.69 -8.61 16.03
C LYS A 227 18.44 -8.84 14.55
N ASP A 228 19.23 -8.20 13.71
CA ASP A 228 19.24 -8.45 12.27
C ASP A 228 19.93 -9.79 11.93
N LYS A 229 20.04 -10.08 10.63
CA LYS A 229 20.66 -11.31 10.13
C LYS A 229 22.14 -11.42 10.47
N ASP A 230 22.80 -10.30 10.75
CA ASP A 230 24.21 -10.22 11.12
C ASP A 230 24.40 -10.23 12.65
N GLY A 231 23.31 -10.42 13.41
CA GLY A 231 23.33 -10.44 14.87
C GLY A 231 23.43 -9.05 15.50
N LYS A 232 23.30 -7.97 14.72
CA LYS A 232 23.36 -6.60 15.22
C LYS A 232 22.00 -6.18 15.79
N PRO A 233 21.97 -5.38 16.87
CA PRO A 233 20.71 -4.88 17.42
C PRO A 233 19.92 -4.07 16.40
N ILE A 234 18.61 -4.29 16.34
CA ILE A 234 17.70 -3.49 15.52
C ILE A 234 17.32 -2.22 16.30
N PRO A 235 17.38 -1.02 15.69
CA PRO A 235 16.91 0.20 16.33
C PRO A 235 15.45 0.11 16.77
N GLU A 236 15.14 0.61 17.97
CA GLU A 236 13.76 0.63 18.48
C GLU A 236 12.84 1.50 17.62
N SER A 237 11.64 1.00 17.35
CA SER A 237 10.58 1.77 16.70
C SER A 237 10.15 2.97 17.57
N GLY A 238 9.54 3.99 16.96
CA GLY A 238 8.91 5.08 17.71
C GLY A 238 7.86 4.57 18.70
N ALA A 239 7.07 3.57 18.28
CA ALA A 239 6.07 2.93 19.12
C ALA A 239 6.70 2.20 20.33
N SER A 240 7.80 1.46 20.15
CA SER A 240 8.53 0.81 21.25
C SER A 240 9.05 1.83 22.27
N ARG A 241 9.66 2.92 21.80
CA ARG A 241 10.12 4.01 22.69
C ARG A 241 8.96 4.65 23.46
N ALA A 242 7.83 4.90 22.81
CA ALA A 242 6.63 5.39 23.47
C ALA A 242 6.08 4.37 24.48
N ALA A 243 6.10 3.07 24.16
CA ALA A 243 5.67 2.02 25.07
C ALA A 243 6.52 1.96 26.35
N ALA A 244 7.84 2.17 26.24
CA ALA A 244 8.72 2.25 27.40
C ALA A 244 8.38 3.44 28.31
N GLN A 245 8.02 4.59 27.72
CA GLN A 245 7.57 5.76 28.47
C GLN A 245 6.22 5.55 29.15
N GLU A 246 5.25 4.92 28.46
CA GLU A 246 3.97 4.58 29.06
C GLU A 246 4.13 3.55 30.18
N LEU A 247 5.00 2.55 30.01
CA LEU A 247 5.28 1.56 31.05
C LEU A 247 5.86 2.23 32.30
N LEU A 248 6.78 3.19 32.13
CA LEU A 248 7.34 3.95 33.25
C LEU A 248 6.25 4.68 34.06
N LYS A 249 5.23 5.21 33.39
CA LYS A 249 4.13 5.93 34.06
C LYS A 249 3.22 5.01 34.86
N ILE A 250 2.98 3.79 34.37
CA ILE A 250 1.99 2.87 34.97
C ILE A 250 2.60 1.85 35.93
N ASP A 251 3.85 1.42 35.69
CA ASP A 251 4.58 0.42 36.46
C ASP A 251 6.11 0.63 36.37
N PRO A 252 6.67 1.55 37.16
CA PRO A 252 8.11 1.82 37.18
C PRO A 252 8.97 0.61 37.57
N ALA A 253 8.45 -0.25 38.46
CA ALA A 253 9.18 -1.43 38.94
C ALA A 253 9.35 -2.45 37.81
N ARG A 254 8.33 -2.59 36.96
CA ARG A 254 8.41 -3.44 35.78
C ARG A 254 9.22 -2.81 34.66
N GLN A 255 9.17 -1.49 34.49
CA GLN A 255 10.03 -0.78 33.55
C GLN A 255 11.51 -1.05 33.85
N ALA A 256 11.91 -1.07 35.13
CA ALA A 256 13.29 -1.32 35.55
C ALA A 256 13.81 -2.72 35.19
N GLN A 257 12.91 -3.66 34.84
CA GLN A 257 13.25 -5.02 34.41
C GLN A 257 13.46 -5.15 32.90
N LEU A 258 13.24 -4.08 32.13
CA LEU A 258 13.44 -4.11 30.68
C LEU A 258 14.93 -4.28 30.33
N PRO A 259 15.25 -4.99 29.24
CA PRO A 259 16.60 -4.99 28.67
C PRO A 259 17.07 -3.54 28.41
N PRO A 260 18.38 -3.25 28.46
CA PRO A 260 18.88 -1.92 28.12
C PRO A 260 18.54 -1.58 26.66
N PRO A 261 18.32 -0.29 26.33
CA PRO A 261 18.11 0.13 24.96
C PRO A 261 19.34 -0.22 24.10
N PRO A 262 19.15 -0.59 22.82
CA PRO A 262 20.27 -0.93 21.94
C PRO A 262 21.20 0.27 21.74
N SER A 263 22.51 0.06 21.91
CA SER A 263 23.52 1.11 21.70
C SER A 263 23.46 1.65 20.26
N PRO A 264 23.29 2.97 20.05
CA PRO A 264 23.25 3.56 18.71
C PRO A 264 24.56 3.45 17.93
N LEU A 265 25.66 3.02 18.59
CA LEU A 265 27.02 2.98 18.03
C LEU A 265 27.68 1.59 18.03
N GLY A 266 26.97 0.52 18.40
CA GLY A 266 27.57 -0.83 18.46
C GLY A 266 28.74 -0.98 19.46
N LEU A 267 28.99 0.03 20.30
CA LEU A 267 30.00 -0.04 21.36
C LEU A 267 29.39 -0.79 22.55
N SER A 268 29.91 -2.00 22.77
CA SER A 268 29.78 -2.73 24.02
C SER A 268 30.60 -1.98 25.07
N PHE A 269 29.96 -1.50 26.12
CA PHE A 269 30.64 -1.15 27.37
C PHE A 269 30.43 -2.30 28.36
#